data_AF-A0A151EZH3-F1
#
_entry.id   AF-A0A151EZH3-F1
#
_cell.length_a   1.000
_cell.length_b   1.000
_cell.length_c   1.000
_cell.angle_alpha   90.00
_cell.angle_beta   90.00
_cell.angle_gamma   90.00
#
_symmetry.space_group_name_H-M   'P 1'
#
loop_
_entity.id
_entity.type
_entity.pdbx_description
1 polymer ?
#
loop_
_entity_poly.entity_id
_entity_poly.type
_entity_poly.pdbx_seq_one_letter_code
_entity_poly.pdbx_strand_id
1 'polypeptide(L)'
;MMKSVNIFKLMVKNHRKIENLLTKLEENNNKDFESMQNAFNKFEWELEKHIFTEEKAIFTTYNPEDKAEGYKMLPELTKQHNFILNKLNNWRKDIKNKRMISDIYSFKIYLIRHKTYEEEKVYTMLDQSLTENEKKHIESKINEIVQ
;
A
#
# COMPACT_ATOMS: atom_id res chain seq x y z
N MET A 1 8.36 31.17 -0.54
CA MET A 1 8.88 29.89 0.01
C MET A 1 8.21 28.74 -0.73
N MET A 2 8.98 27.87 -1.37
CA MET A 2 8.42 26.64 -1.97
C MET A 2 7.99 25.70 -0.84
N LYS A 3 6.77 25.16 -0.92
CA LYS A 3 6.29 24.17 0.04
C LYS A 3 7.11 22.88 -0.16
N SER A 4 7.75 22.40 0.89
CA SER A 4 8.46 21.12 0.85
C SER A 4 7.47 19.97 0.74
N VAL A 5 7.76 19.04 -0.16
CA VAL A 5 6.98 17.81 -0.34
C VAL A 5 7.37 16.82 0.75
N ASN A 6 6.38 16.16 1.35
CA ASN A 6 6.60 15.16 2.38
C ASN A 6 5.89 13.86 1.97
N ILE A 7 6.68 12.89 1.53
CA ILE A 7 6.20 11.60 1.01
C ILE A 7 5.46 10.84 2.12
N PHE A 8 6.00 10.86 3.34
CA PHE A 8 5.37 10.23 4.51
C PHE A 8 3.91 10.69 4.68
N LYS A 9 3.66 11.99 4.65
CA LYS A 9 2.32 12.57 4.85
C LYS A 9 1.36 12.21 3.72
N LEU A 10 1.85 12.09 2.48
CA LEU A 10 1.03 11.67 1.34
C LEU A 10 0.57 10.22 1.52
N MET A 11 1.50 9.33 1.88
CA MET A 11 1.24 7.89 1.94
C MET A 11 0.46 7.46 3.19
N VAL A 12 0.72 8.06 4.35
CA VAL A 12 -0.03 7.77 5.60
C VAL A 12 -1.53 8.02 5.45
N LYS A 13 -1.93 9.04 4.66
CA LYS A 13 -3.34 9.26 4.36
C LYS A 13 -3.95 8.07 3.61
N ASN A 14 -3.19 7.49 2.69
CA ASN A 14 -3.61 6.33 1.91
C ASN A 14 -3.67 5.06 2.79
N HIS A 15 -2.69 4.84 3.66
CA HIS A 15 -2.72 3.77 4.67
C HIS A 15 -3.97 3.81 5.55
N ARG A 16 -4.31 4.97 6.11
CA ARG A 16 -5.53 5.13 6.91
C ARG A 16 -6.79 4.77 6.14
N LYS A 17 -6.84 5.10 4.84
CA LYS A 17 -7.98 4.73 3.97
C LYS A 17 -8.07 3.21 3.81
N ILE A 18 -6.94 2.54 3.56
CA ILE A 18 -6.85 1.08 3.40
C ILE A 18 -7.25 0.37 4.69
N GLU A 19 -6.75 0.80 5.85
CA GLU A 19 -7.11 0.23 7.16
C GLU A 19 -8.61 0.34 7.46
N ASN A 20 -9.21 1.48 7.17
CA ASN A 20 -10.65 1.70 7.32
C ASN A 20 -11.46 0.77 6.38
N LEU A 21 -10.99 0.56 5.15
CA LEU A 21 -11.62 -0.35 4.20
C LEU A 21 -11.48 -1.82 4.63
N LEU A 22 -10.33 -2.21 5.18
CA LEU A 22 -10.11 -3.55 5.71
C LEU A 22 -11.01 -3.84 6.92
N THR A 23 -11.16 -2.86 7.81
CA THR A 23 -12.08 -2.97 8.95
C THR A 23 -13.52 -3.12 8.48
N LYS A 24 -13.95 -2.35 7.48
CA LYS A 24 -15.26 -2.54 6.84
C LYS A 24 -15.40 -3.90 6.18
N LEU A 25 -14.36 -4.42 5.53
CA LEU A 25 -14.36 -5.76 4.95
C LEU A 25 -14.58 -6.82 6.04
N GLU A 26 -13.83 -6.74 7.14
CA GLU A 26 -13.97 -7.62 8.30
C GLU A 26 -15.40 -7.61 8.87
N GLU A 27 -15.99 -6.42 9.06
CA GLU A 27 -17.36 -6.27 9.54
C GLU A 27 -18.40 -6.86 8.58
N ASN A 28 -18.26 -6.63 7.27
CA ASN A 28 -19.23 -7.09 6.28
C ASN A 28 -19.06 -8.57 5.92
N ASN A 29 -17.86 -9.14 6.11
CA ASN A 29 -17.61 -10.58 5.98
C ASN A 29 -18.35 -11.43 7.03
N ASN A 30 -18.89 -10.82 8.09
CA ASN A 30 -19.72 -11.52 9.08
C ASN A 30 -21.22 -11.32 8.86
N LYS A 31 -21.64 -10.57 7.84
CA LYS A 31 -23.06 -10.25 7.58
C LYS A 31 -23.65 -11.14 6.50
N ASP A 32 -23.24 -10.91 5.26
CA ASP A 32 -23.75 -11.59 4.08
C ASP A 32 -22.76 -11.47 2.92
N PHE A 33 -22.93 -12.32 1.91
CA PHE A 33 -22.01 -12.42 0.78
C PHE A 33 -21.95 -11.15 -0.07
N GLU A 34 -23.08 -10.48 -0.31
CA GLU A 34 -23.15 -9.30 -1.16
C GLU A 34 -22.46 -8.10 -0.50
N SER A 35 -22.74 -7.87 0.78
CA SER A 35 -22.05 -6.85 1.59
C SER A 35 -20.55 -7.09 1.64
N MET A 36 -20.13 -8.34 1.84
CA MET A 36 -18.72 -8.74 1.84
C MET A 36 -18.06 -8.47 0.49
N GLN A 37 -18.67 -8.89 -0.61
CA GLN A 37 -18.13 -8.71 -1.96
C GLN A 37 -17.98 -7.22 -2.29
N ASN A 38 -18.98 -6.40 -1.95
CA ASN A 38 -18.94 -4.95 -2.16
C ASN A 38 -17.83 -4.28 -1.33
N ALA A 39 -17.62 -4.72 -0.09
CA ALA A 39 -16.53 -4.23 0.75
C ALA A 39 -15.16 -4.65 0.19
N PHE A 40 -15.04 -5.90 -0.27
CA PHE A 40 -13.80 -6.43 -0.84
C PHE A 40 -13.40 -5.68 -2.10
N ASN A 41 -14.32 -5.48 -3.05
CA ASN A 41 -14.01 -4.78 -4.31
C ASN A 41 -13.44 -3.37 -4.06
N LYS A 42 -13.98 -2.65 -3.07
CA LYS A 42 -13.47 -1.32 -2.68
C LYS A 42 -12.11 -1.40 -2.00
N PHE A 43 -11.94 -2.36 -1.10
CA PHE A 43 -10.68 -2.59 -0.39
C PHE A 43 -9.54 -2.97 -1.35
N GLU A 44 -9.79 -3.96 -2.21
CA GLU A 44 -8.86 -4.46 -3.22
C GLU A 44 -8.41 -3.35 -4.16
N TRP A 45 -9.35 -2.59 -4.73
CA TRP A 45 -9.04 -1.48 -5.63
C TRP A 45 -8.08 -0.47 -5.01
N GLU A 46 -8.34 -0.07 -3.75
CA GLU A 46 -7.52 0.94 -3.09
C GLU A 46 -6.16 0.38 -2.63
N LEU A 47 -6.08 -0.89 -2.27
CA LEU A 47 -4.82 -1.54 -1.90
C LEU A 47 -3.93 -1.79 -3.12
N GLU A 48 -4.48 -2.27 -4.24
CA GLU A 48 -3.70 -2.46 -5.46
C GLU A 48 -3.24 -1.13 -6.05
N LYS A 49 -4.09 -0.09 -6.01
CA LYS A 49 -3.70 1.25 -6.42
C LYS A 49 -2.60 1.82 -5.53
N HIS A 50 -2.65 1.56 -4.23
CA HIS A 50 -1.60 1.95 -3.29
C HIS A 50 -0.25 1.31 -3.66
N ILE A 51 -0.22 -0.02 -3.78
CA ILE A 51 0.99 -0.77 -4.19
C ILE A 51 1.51 -0.27 -5.53
N PHE A 52 0.63 -0.07 -6.51
CA PHE A 52 1.00 0.45 -7.82
C PHE A 52 1.61 1.86 -7.73
N THR A 53 1.05 2.72 -6.88
CA THR A 53 1.56 4.07 -6.64
C THR A 53 2.98 4.01 -6.09
N GLU A 54 3.25 3.16 -5.12
CA GLU A 54 4.60 2.99 -4.57
C GLU A 54 5.57 2.47 -5.61
N GLU A 55 5.22 1.38 -6.29
CA GLU A 55 6.11 0.75 -7.25
C GLU A 55 6.40 1.64 -8.46
N LYS A 56 5.42 2.41 -8.94
CA LYS A 56 5.57 3.22 -10.17
C LYS A 56 5.95 4.66 -9.90
N ALA A 57 5.47 5.29 -8.83
CA ALA A 57 5.82 6.67 -8.51
C ALA A 57 7.10 6.75 -7.66
N ILE A 58 7.19 5.92 -6.63
CA ILE A 58 8.25 6.04 -5.60
C ILE A 58 9.47 5.21 -5.99
N PHE A 59 9.32 3.89 -6.15
CA PHE A 59 10.45 2.97 -6.33
C PHE A 59 11.20 3.20 -7.64
N THR A 60 10.52 3.59 -8.72
CA THR A 60 11.21 3.95 -9.99
C THR A 60 12.00 5.24 -9.92
N THR A 61 11.68 6.13 -8.97
CA THR A 61 12.35 7.43 -8.82
C THR A 61 13.49 7.35 -7.81
N TYR A 62 13.45 6.39 -6.89
CA TYR A 62 14.48 6.20 -5.87
C TYR A 62 15.75 5.58 -6.47
N ASN A 63 16.83 6.36 -6.51
CA ASN A 63 18.14 5.93 -6.99
C ASN A 63 19.23 6.27 -5.94
N PRO A 64 19.37 5.47 -4.87
CA PRO A 64 20.29 5.79 -3.78
C PRO A 64 21.76 5.72 -4.20
N GLU A 65 22.54 6.68 -3.70
CA GLU A 65 24.00 6.69 -3.84
C GLU A 65 24.64 5.51 -3.09
N ASP A 66 24.18 5.23 -1.86
CA ASP A 66 24.59 4.04 -1.12
C ASP A 66 23.74 2.84 -1.55
N LYS A 67 24.33 2.07 -2.46
CA LYS A 67 23.68 0.89 -3.04
C LYS A 67 23.46 -0.24 -2.04
N ALA A 68 24.14 -0.28 -0.90
CA ALA A 68 24.12 -1.44 -0.02
C ALA A 68 22.89 -1.49 0.91
N GLU A 69 22.39 -0.34 1.36
CA GLU A 69 21.25 -0.25 2.28
C GLU A 69 19.95 0.14 1.55
N GLY A 70 20.02 1.12 0.63
CA GLY A 70 18.87 1.54 -0.17
C GLY A 70 18.30 0.44 -1.07
N TYR A 71 19.15 -0.42 -1.65
CA TYR A 71 18.68 -1.58 -2.45
C TYR A 71 18.22 -2.76 -1.61
N LYS A 72 18.39 -2.79 -0.28
CA LYS A 72 17.86 -3.90 0.53
C LYS A 72 16.38 -3.73 0.87
N MET A 73 15.90 -2.50 0.96
CA MET A 73 14.50 -2.26 1.31
C MET A 73 13.55 -2.57 0.16
N LEU A 74 13.87 -2.17 -1.08
CA LEU A 74 12.96 -2.37 -2.22
C LEU A 74 12.65 -3.86 -2.50
N PRO A 75 13.63 -4.79 -2.47
CA PRO A 75 13.35 -6.22 -2.60
C PRO A 75 12.48 -6.75 -1.47
N GLU A 76 12.67 -6.28 -0.23
CA GLU A 76 11.84 -6.68 0.90
C GLU A 76 10.40 -6.18 0.72
N LEU A 77 10.19 -4.91 0.32
CA LEU A 77 8.87 -4.38 0.00
C LEU A 77 8.22 -5.13 -1.16
N THR A 78 8.98 -5.38 -2.24
CA THR A 78 8.49 -6.15 -3.39
C THR A 78 8.04 -7.55 -2.97
N LYS A 79 8.79 -8.21 -2.08
CA LYS A 79 8.39 -9.51 -1.51
C LYS A 79 7.11 -9.38 -0.68
N GLN A 80 6.98 -8.31 0.11
CA GLN A 80 5.79 -8.06 0.90
C GLN A 80 4.56 -7.78 0.03
N HIS A 81 4.69 -6.99 -1.03
CA HIS A 81 3.65 -6.72 -2.02
C HIS A 81 3.21 -8.00 -2.74
N ASN A 82 4.15 -8.84 -3.15
CA ASN A 82 3.84 -10.12 -3.77
C ASN A 82 3.01 -11.02 -2.84
N PHE A 83 3.34 -11.05 -1.54
CA PHE A 83 2.52 -11.77 -0.58
C PHE A 83 1.10 -11.18 -0.49
N ILE A 84 0.98 -9.85 -0.43
CA ILE A 84 -0.30 -9.14 -0.37
C ILE A 84 -1.17 -9.47 -1.60
N LEU A 85 -0.63 -9.30 -2.80
CA LEU A 85 -1.31 -9.57 -4.06
C LEU A 85 -1.72 -11.05 -4.18
N ASN A 86 -0.88 -11.98 -3.72
CA ASN A 86 -1.24 -13.40 -3.68
C ASN A 86 -2.41 -13.69 -2.72
N LYS A 87 -2.49 -12.99 -1.58
CA LYS A 87 -3.63 -13.12 -0.67
C LYS A 87 -4.91 -12.59 -1.30
N LEU A 88 -4.88 -11.43 -1.96
CA LEU A 88 -6.01 -10.89 -2.72
C LEU A 88 -6.46 -11.86 -3.81
N ASN A 89 -5.53 -12.48 -4.53
CA ASN A 89 -5.85 -13.50 -5.54
C ASN A 89 -6.56 -14.73 -4.95
N ASN A 90 -6.26 -15.11 -3.71
CA ASN A 90 -7.00 -16.18 -3.04
C ASN A 90 -8.42 -15.73 -2.66
N TRP A 91 -8.59 -14.50 -2.18
CA TRP A 91 -9.91 -13.94 -1.86
C TRP A 91 -10.79 -13.75 -3.11
N ARG A 92 -10.20 -13.35 -4.25
CA ARG A 92 -10.89 -13.36 -5.55
C ARG A 92 -11.45 -14.73 -5.89
N LYS A 93 -10.67 -15.81 -5.64
CA LYS A 93 -11.13 -17.19 -5.85
C LYS A 93 -12.26 -17.56 -4.88
N ASP A 94 -12.18 -17.13 -3.62
CA ASP A 94 -13.26 -17.34 -2.64
C ASP A 94 -14.56 -16.69 -3.12
N ILE A 95 -14.51 -15.42 -3.51
CA ILE A 95 -15.67 -14.68 -4.02
C ILE A 95 -16.22 -15.31 -5.30
N LYS A 96 -15.36 -15.67 -6.27
CA LYS A 96 -15.80 -16.36 -7.49
C LYS A 96 -16.56 -17.65 -7.20
N ASN A 97 -16.17 -18.35 -6.14
CA ASN A 97 -16.81 -19.58 -5.69
C ASN A 97 -17.94 -19.35 -4.67
N LYS A 98 -18.41 -18.11 -4.49
CA LYS A 98 -19.46 -17.72 -3.54
C LYS A 98 -19.14 -18.09 -2.08
N ARG A 99 -17.87 -18.03 -1.70
CA ARG A 99 -17.40 -18.28 -0.33
C ARG A 99 -17.09 -16.96 0.39
N MET A 100 -17.31 -16.95 1.69
CA MET A 100 -16.82 -15.87 2.55
C MET A 100 -15.28 -15.87 2.55
N ILE A 101 -14.71 -14.69 2.75
CA ILE A 101 -13.26 -14.54 2.77
C ILE A 101 -12.70 -15.16 4.05
N SER A 102 -11.67 -15.99 3.87
CA SER A 102 -10.95 -16.61 4.97
C SER A 102 -9.75 -15.76 5.43
N ASP A 103 -9.45 -15.84 6.72
CA ASP A 103 -8.19 -15.36 7.30
C ASP A 103 -7.93 -13.83 7.14
N ILE A 104 -8.99 -13.02 7.29
CA ILE A 104 -8.91 -11.54 7.28
C ILE A 104 -8.02 -11.03 8.42
N TYR A 105 -8.15 -11.60 9.61
CA TYR A 105 -7.44 -11.15 10.81
C TYR A 105 -5.91 -11.26 10.67
N SER A 106 -5.39 -12.42 10.22
CA SER A 106 -3.93 -12.58 10.04
C SER A 106 -3.40 -11.66 8.95
N PHE A 107 -4.18 -11.45 7.89
CA PHE A 107 -3.84 -10.49 6.84
C PHE A 107 -3.81 -9.04 7.34
N LYS A 108 -4.74 -8.65 8.23
CA LYS A 108 -4.74 -7.35 8.90
C LYS A 108 -3.48 -7.14 9.73
N ILE A 109 -3.06 -8.15 10.50
CA ILE A 109 -1.80 -8.09 11.26
C ILE A 109 -0.62 -7.91 10.30
N TYR A 110 -0.60 -8.65 9.20
CA TYR A 110 0.45 -8.54 8.19
C TYR A 110 0.52 -7.12 7.59
N LEU A 111 -0.62 -6.57 7.16
CA LEU A 111 -0.69 -5.22 6.61
C LEU A 111 -0.27 -4.15 7.62
N ILE A 112 -0.60 -4.29 8.90
CA ILE A 112 -0.14 -3.37 9.94
C ILE A 112 1.40 -3.40 10.04
N ARG A 113 2.02 -4.57 9.98
CA ARG A 113 3.49 -4.70 10.04
C ARG A 113 4.16 -4.09 8.80
N HIS A 114 3.62 -4.36 7.63
CA HIS A 114 4.06 -3.77 6.36
C HIS A 114 3.99 -2.23 6.42
N LYS A 115 2.84 -1.69 6.79
CA LYS A 115 2.61 -0.26 7.02
C LYS A 115 3.62 0.35 8.00
N THR A 116 3.83 -0.29 9.16
CA THR A 116 4.78 0.19 10.18
C THR A 116 6.20 0.23 9.63
N TYR A 117 6.62 -0.79 8.88
CA TYR A 117 7.93 -0.81 8.24
C TYR A 117 8.08 0.36 7.25
N GLU A 118 7.07 0.63 6.44
CA GLU A 118 7.09 1.72 5.47
C GLU A 118 7.14 3.09 6.12
N GLU A 119 6.25 3.33 7.09
CA GLU A 119 6.15 4.61 7.78
C GLU A 119 7.44 4.92 8.58
N GLU A 120 7.93 3.96 9.35
CA GLU A 120 9.08 4.18 10.25
C GLU A 120 10.43 4.13 9.53
N LYS A 121 10.56 3.36 8.46
CA LYS A 121 11.83 3.17 7.75
C LYS A 121 11.80 3.81 6.38
N VAL A 122 10.90 3.34 5.51
CA VAL A 122 10.97 3.61 4.08
C VAL A 122 10.70 5.08 3.79
N TYR A 123 9.52 5.59 4.16
CA TYR A 123 9.13 6.95 3.86
C TYR A 123 9.97 7.98 4.61
N THR A 124 10.33 7.67 5.86
CA THR A 124 11.24 8.53 6.65
C THR A 124 12.60 8.65 5.95
N MET A 125 13.17 7.54 5.48
CA MET A 125 14.44 7.56 4.75
C MET A 125 14.30 8.29 3.41
N LEU A 126 13.22 8.07 2.65
CA LEU A 126 12.98 8.78 1.39
C LEU A 126 12.87 10.31 1.59
N ASP A 127 12.17 10.75 2.63
CA ASP A 127 12.06 12.19 2.96
C ASP A 127 13.41 12.79 3.38
N GLN A 128 14.33 12.00 3.93
CA GLN A 128 15.68 12.44 4.32
C GLN A 128 16.69 12.39 3.17
N SER A 129 16.61 11.37 2.32
CA SER A 129 17.63 11.11 1.30
C SER A 129 17.37 11.80 -0.03
N LEU A 130 16.10 12.07 -0.36
CA LEU A 130 15.74 12.65 -1.67
C LEU A 130 15.85 14.18 -1.65
N THR A 131 16.28 14.72 -2.78
CA THR A 131 16.21 16.15 -3.06
C THR A 131 14.76 16.60 -3.24
N GLU A 132 14.50 17.90 -3.03
CA GLU A 132 13.15 18.45 -3.22
C GLU A 132 12.64 18.33 -4.67
N ASN A 133 13.54 18.24 -5.66
CA ASN A 133 13.15 18.00 -7.05
C ASN A 133 12.66 16.56 -7.27
N GLU A 134 13.35 15.57 -6.69
CA GLU A 134 12.92 14.17 -6.74
C GLU A 134 11.60 13.98 -6.00
N LYS A 135 11.43 14.61 -4.83
CA LYS A 135 10.16 14.54 -4.09
C LYS A 135 8.99 15.15 -4.88
N LYS A 136 9.20 16.28 -5.57
CA LYS A 136 8.19 16.86 -6.45
C LYS A 136 7.87 15.98 -7.64
N HIS A 137 8.87 15.31 -8.22
CA HIS A 137 8.66 14.34 -9.28
C HIS A 137 7.78 13.17 -8.81
N ILE A 138 8.07 12.65 -7.61
CA ILE A 138 7.24 11.63 -6.95
C ILE A 138 5.82 12.15 -6.72
N GLU A 139 5.65 13.34 -6.13
CA GLU A 139 4.32 13.94 -5.89
C GLU A 139 3.53 14.10 -7.20
N SER A 140 4.17 14.54 -8.29
CA SER A 140 3.54 14.64 -9.61
C SER A 140 3.02 13.29 -10.08
N LYS A 141 3.86 12.25 -10.03
CA LYS A 141 3.47 10.88 -10.42
C LYS A 141 2.36 10.33 -9.53
N ILE A 142 2.39 10.58 -8.22
CA ILE A 142 1.32 10.16 -7.31
C ILE A 142 0.00 10.83 -7.71
N ASN A 143 0.03 12.14 -8.01
CA ASN A 143 -1.17 12.88 -8.42
C ASN A 143 -1.75 12.37 -9.74
N GLU A 144 -0.94 11.89 -10.69
CA GLU A 144 -1.42 11.27 -11.94
C GLU A 144 -2.17 9.95 -11.71
N ILE A 145 -1.84 9.21 -10.64
CA ILE A 145 -2.44 7.91 -10.33
C ILE A 145 -3.68 8.05 -9.44
N VAL A 146 -3.69 9.03 -8.55
CA VAL A 146 -4.70 9.17 -7.48
C VAL A 146 -5.86 10.09 -7.88
N GLN A 147 -5.69 10.96 -8.88
CA GLN A 147 -6.76 11.78 -9.48
C GLN A 147 -7.74 10.94 -10.31
#